data_AF-A0A0S2W354-F1
#
_entry.id   AF-A0A0S2W354-F1
#
_cell.length_a   1.000
_cell.length_b   1.000
_cell.length_c   1.000
_cell.angle_alpha   90.00
_cell.angle_beta   90.00
_cell.angle_gamma   90.00
#
_symmetry.space_group_name_H-M   'P 1'
#
loop_
_entity.id
_entity.type
_entity.pdbx_description
1 polymer ?
#
loop_
_entity_poly.entity_id
_entity_poly.type
_entity_poly.pdbx_seq_one_letter_code
_entity_poly.pdbx_strand_id
1 'polypeptide(L)'
;MAKHTKPIKESVWAYCRRNRLESVLMQWHPVRNRGVTPDEVPAGSHRHVWWMCKQGHEWQAEVRCRTLYGNGCPFCANRAVLPGFNDLATLYPELAAEWHPTKNGALTPEQVLAGSEKRVWWQCGRGHAWQTSVSTRTRANCRCPVCAGRTVLAGENDLATLSPELAAEWHPTLNGALTPDMVTAGSNKRVWWQCRLGHVWRAVVARRSMDGSGCPYCTNRKVLAGFNDLTTVHPELVKQWHPTLNGDLTPDMVTPGTRKRAWWICPEGHVWNCAISSRTAGRRPSGCPVCAGNAKENPRYEAVLRACPEQESRRRGGSDGFDPLACGTAEAQPGGVRTDGRSA
;
A
#
# COMPACT_ATOMS: atom_id res chain seq x y z
N MET A 1 65.05 -12.91 53.89
CA MET A 1 64.34 -12.92 52.59
C MET A 1 62.88 -13.25 52.82
N ALA A 2 62.01 -12.24 52.95
CA ALA A 2 60.58 -12.45 53.12
C ALA A 2 59.98 -12.79 51.75
N LYS A 3 59.51 -14.02 51.60
CA LYS A 3 58.75 -14.46 50.42
C LYS A 3 57.47 -13.63 50.37
N HIS A 4 57.32 -12.77 49.37
CA HIS A 4 56.03 -12.17 49.03
C HIS A 4 55.05 -13.29 48.66
N THR A 5 54.26 -13.73 49.63
CA THR A 5 53.06 -14.53 49.39
C THR A 5 52.06 -13.64 48.67
N LYS A 6 51.89 -13.87 47.36
CA LYS A 6 50.80 -13.26 46.59
C LYS A 6 49.49 -13.53 47.36
N PRO A 7 48.59 -12.54 47.51
CA PRO A 7 47.31 -12.76 48.17
C PRO A 7 46.62 -13.94 47.49
N ILE A 8 46.15 -14.90 48.30
CA ILE A 8 45.44 -16.07 47.83
C ILE A 8 44.20 -15.55 47.10
N LYS A 9 44.18 -15.70 45.78
CA LYS A 9 43.02 -15.32 44.98
C LYS A 9 41.86 -16.20 45.42
N GLU A 10 40.74 -15.57 45.78
CA GLU A 10 39.52 -16.26 46.24
C GLU A 10 39.11 -17.38 45.27
N SER A 11 38.85 -18.58 45.79
CA SER A 11 38.44 -19.74 44.99
C SER A 11 37.04 -19.54 44.40
N VAL A 12 36.70 -20.32 43.37
CA VAL A 12 35.35 -20.34 42.79
C VAL A 12 34.32 -20.68 43.87
N TRP A 13 34.62 -21.67 44.72
CA TRP A 13 33.73 -22.07 45.81
C TRP A 13 33.46 -20.94 46.80
N ALA A 14 34.52 -20.30 47.31
CA ALA A 14 34.41 -19.22 48.29
C ALA A 14 33.68 -18.01 47.70
N TYR A 15 34.04 -17.62 46.47
CA TYR A 15 33.40 -16.52 45.75
C TYR A 15 31.90 -16.79 45.56
N CYS A 16 31.53 -17.98 45.09
CA CYS A 16 30.12 -18.31 44.84
C CYS A 16 29.28 -18.30 46.12
N ARG A 17 29.79 -18.85 47.23
CA ARG A 17 29.10 -18.83 48.53
C ARG A 17 28.91 -17.41 49.05
N ARG A 18 29.95 -16.57 48.99
CA ARG A 18 29.90 -15.17 49.45
C ARG A 18 28.91 -14.33 48.65
N ASN A 19 28.77 -14.59 47.35
CA ASN A 19 27.90 -13.83 46.44
C ASN A 19 26.55 -14.52 46.17
N ARG A 20 26.19 -15.60 46.87
CA ARG A 20 24.93 -16.36 46.69
C ARG A 20 24.74 -16.87 45.25
N LEU A 21 25.82 -17.40 44.67
CA LEU A 21 25.89 -17.96 43.31
C LEU A 21 26.06 -19.49 43.33
N GLU A 22 25.38 -20.20 44.25
CA GLU A 22 25.46 -21.66 44.39
C GLU A 22 25.07 -22.39 43.09
N SER A 23 24.19 -21.77 42.30
CA SER A 23 23.80 -22.28 40.98
C SER A 23 24.97 -22.39 39.99
N VAL A 24 26.06 -21.63 40.18
CA VAL A 24 27.29 -21.74 39.38
C VAL A 24 28.09 -22.98 39.81
N LEU A 25 28.14 -23.29 41.11
CA LEU A 25 28.82 -24.49 41.62
C LEU A 25 28.12 -25.77 41.14
N MET A 26 26.78 -25.76 41.11
CA MET A 26 25.99 -26.86 40.55
C MET A 26 26.24 -27.10 39.06
N GLN A 27 26.81 -26.12 38.35
CA GLN A 27 27.15 -26.25 36.94
C GLN A 27 28.59 -26.71 36.72
N TRP A 28 29.39 -26.91 37.77
CA TRP A 28 30.72 -27.51 37.61
C TRP A 28 30.56 -28.94 37.09
N HIS A 29 31.22 -29.28 35.98
CA HIS A 29 31.03 -30.59 35.37
C HIS A 29 31.54 -31.71 36.31
N PRO A 30 30.75 -32.78 36.56
CA PRO A 30 31.07 -33.80 37.56
C PRO A 30 32.33 -34.61 37.23
N VAL A 31 32.57 -34.94 35.95
CA VAL A 31 33.69 -35.83 35.54
C VAL A 31 34.75 -35.19 34.63
N ARG A 32 34.39 -34.25 33.73
CA ARG A 32 35.31 -33.76 32.69
C ARG A 32 36.45 -32.87 33.19
N ASN A 33 36.39 -32.40 34.44
CA ASN A 33 37.45 -31.58 35.04
C ASN A 33 38.60 -32.40 35.63
N ARG A 34 38.62 -33.74 35.43
CA ARG A 34 39.74 -34.63 35.82
C ARG A 34 40.18 -34.47 37.28
N GLY A 35 39.21 -34.37 38.20
CA GLY A 35 39.46 -34.23 39.64
C GLY A 35 39.68 -32.81 40.13
N VAL A 36 39.77 -31.81 39.24
CA VAL A 36 39.90 -30.41 39.66
C VAL A 36 38.60 -29.90 40.27
N THR A 37 38.67 -29.38 41.49
CA THR A 37 37.50 -28.90 42.25
C THR A 37 37.36 -27.38 42.21
N PRO A 38 36.15 -26.83 42.46
CA PRO A 38 35.93 -25.38 42.56
C PRO A 38 36.77 -24.68 43.65
N ASP A 39 37.22 -25.42 44.68
CA ASP A 39 38.06 -24.89 45.77
C ASP A 39 39.51 -24.66 45.34
N GLU A 40 39.98 -25.36 44.31
CA GLU A 40 41.37 -25.30 43.82
C GLU A 40 41.60 -24.21 42.77
N VAL A 41 40.54 -23.62 42.23
CA VAL A 41 40.63 -22.67 41.11
C VAL A 41 40.18 -21.28 41.55
N PRO A 42 40.98 -20.23 41.32
CA PRO A 42 40.56 -18.86 41.58
C PRO A 42 39.37 -18.42 40.71
N ALA A 43 38.43 -17.67 41.29
CA ALA A 43 37.26 -17.14 40.56
C ALA A 43 37.67 -16.25 39.35
N GLY A 44 38.74 -15.48 39.47
CA GLY A 44 39.28 -14.66 38.38
C GLY A 44 40.15 -15.40 37.35
N SER A 45 40.15 -16.74 37.33
CA SER A 45 41.05 -17.53 36.49
C SER A 45 40.68 -17.52 35.00
N HIS A 46 41.69 -17.46 34.14
CA HIS A 46 41.59 -17.70 32.68
C HIS A 46 41.59 -19.19 32.32
N ARG A 47 41.70 -20.07 33.31
CA ARG A 47 41.67 -21.52 33.09
C ARG A 47 40.33 -21.91 32.48
N HIS A 48 40.39 -22.69 31.40
CA HIS A 48 39.23 -23.32 30.80
C HIS A 48 38.85 -24.57 31.59
N VAL A 49 37.60 -24.63 32.03
CA VAL A 49 37.02 -25.81 32.70
C VAL A 49 35.71 -26.17 32.03
N TRP A 50 35.28 -27.41 32.23
CA TRP A 50 34.00 -27.92 31.77
C TRP A 50 32.89 -27.56 32.74
N TRP A 51 31.78 -27.12 32.16
CA TRP A 51 30.54 -26.80 32.83
C TRP A 51 29.41 -27.64 32.24
N MET A 52 28.37 -27.89 33.02
CA MET A 52 27.15 -28.58 32.61
C MET A 52 25.93 -27.83 33.15
N CYS A 53 24.94 -27.54 32.31
CA CYS A 53 23.74 -26.82 32.76
C CYS A 53 22.65 -27.81 33.18
N LYS A 54 21.55 -27.29 33.74
CA LYS A 54 20.41 -28.13 34.15
C LYS A 54 19.79 -28.94 33.02
N GLN A 55 19.90 -28.46 31.77
CA GLN A 55 19.44 -29.18 30.57
C GLN A 55 20.46 -30.23 30.07
N GLY A 56 21.56 -30.45 30.79
CA GLY A 56 22.59 -31.41 30.41
C GLY A 56 23.58 -30.92 29.35
N HIS A 57 23.47 -29.68 28.87
CA HIS A 57 24.43 -29.17 27.90
C HIS A 57 25.80 -28.96 28.55
N GLU A 58 26.83 -29.53 27.92
CA GLU A 58 28.21 -29.44 28.35
C GLU A 58 28.95 -28.40 27.52
N TRP A 59 29.68 -27.49 28.17
CA TRP A 59 30.51 -26.51 27.45
C TRP A 59 31.80 -26.21 28.20
N GLN A 60 32.80 -25.75 27.47
CA GLN A 60 34.07 -25.29 28.02
C GLN A 60 34.12 -23.76 28.03
N ALA A 61 34.55 -23.17 29.13
CA ALA A 61 34.73 -21.72 29.25
C ALA A 61 35.76 -21.35 30.32
N GLU A 62 36.33 -20.15 30.22
CA GLU A 62 37.14 -19.57 31.30
C GLU A 62 36.32 -19.44 32.59
N VAL A 63 36.95 -19.75 33.73
CA VAL A 63 36.32 -19.63 35.05
C VAL A 63 35.80 -18.21 35.32
N ARG A 64 36.59 -17.19 35.00
CA ARG A 64 36.18 -15.78 35.18
C ARG A 64 34.94 -15.40 34.37
N CYS A 65 34.78 -16.00 33.18
CA CYS A 65 33.61 -15.75 32.34
C CYS A 65 32.34 -16.27 33.00
N ARG A 66 32.40 -17.44 33.66
CA ARG A 66 31.24 -18.00 34.35
C ARG A 66 30.94 -17.29 35.67
N THR A 67 31.98 -16.98 36.45
CA THR A 67 31.85 -16.47 37.83
C THR A 67 31.72 -14.95 37.91
N LEU A 68 32.66 -14.20 37.34
CA LEU A 68 32.71 -12.74 37.44
C LEU A 68 31.80 -12.06 36.41
N TYR A 69 31.72 -12.61 35.19
CA TYR A 69 30.90 -12.04 34.10
C TYR A 69 29.53 -12.69 33.95
N GLY A 70 29.24 -13.76 34.70
CA GLY A 70 27.93 -14.41 34.71
C GLY A 70 27.53 -15.12 33.41
N ASN A 71 28.46 -15.34 32.46
CA ASN A 71 28.17 -15.98 31.18
C ASN A 71 27.71 -17.43 31.39
N GLY A 72 26.43 -17.71 31.13
CA GLY A 72 25.87 -19.05 31.24
C GLY A 72 26.13 -19.95 30.03
N CYS A 73 25.44 -21.09 30.02
CA CYS A 73 25.44 -22.03 28.91
C CYS A 73 25.23 -21.29 27.57
N PRO A 74 26.19 -21.38 26.63
CA PRO A 74 26.10 -20.63 25.37
C PRO A 74 24.94 -21.12 24.49
N PHE A 75 24.52 -22.38 24.63
CA PHE A 75 23.41 -22.97 23.88
C PHE A 75 22.06 -22.49 24.40
N CYS A 76 21.81 -22.56 25.72
CA CYS A 76 20.57 -22.05 26.32
C CYS A 76 20.37 -20.55 26.08
N ALA A 77 21.47 -19.79 25.97
CA ALA A 77 21.45 -18.37 25.68
C ALA A 77 21.44 -18.04 24.17
N ASN A 78 21.35 -19.03 23.28
CA ASN A 78 21.40 -18.87 21.82
C ASN A 78 22.60 -18.04 21.33
N ARG A 79 23.77 -18.27 21.94
CA ARG A 79 25.06 -17.70 21.51
C ARG A 79 25.91 -18.67 20.70
N ALA A 80 25.62 -19.96 20.82
CA ALA A 80 26.23 -21.03 20.03
C ALA A 80 25.15 -22.04 19.59
N VAL A 81 25.35 -22.66 18.43
CA VAL A 81 24.48 -23.70 17.88
C VAL A 81 24.79 -25.03 18.57
N LEU A 82 23.74 -25.73 18.98
CA LEU A 82 23.77 -27.12 19.40
C LEU A 82 22.75 -27.89 18.54
N PRO A 83 23.20 -28.72 17.59
CA PRO A 83 22.32 -29.55 16.78
C PRO A 83 21.41 -30.43 17.66
N GLY A 84 20.13 -30.51 17.30
CA GLY A 84 19.11 -31.22 18.08
C GLY A 84 18.53 -30.41 19.24
N PHE A 85 18.92 -29.14 19.42
CA PHE A 85 18.41 -28.30 20.50
C PHE A 85 17.95 -26.90 20.04
N ASN A 86 18.85 -26.08 19.51
CA ASN A 86 18.56 -24.67 19.19
C ASN A 86 18.91 -24.27 17.74
N ASP A 87 19.23 -25.25 16.91
CA ASP A 87 19.42 -25.06 15.48
C ASP A 87 18.07 -24.88 14.74
N LEU A 88 18.14 -24.38 13.50
CA LEU A 88 16.96 -24.12 12.69
C LEU A 88 16.18 -25.41 12.34
N ALA A 89 16.89 -26.50 12.02
CA ALA A 89 16.26 -27.75 11.59
C ALA A 89 15.39 -28.34 12.70
N THR A 90 15.90 -28.31 13.93
CA THR A 90 15.21 -28.82 15.10
C THR A 90 14.00 -27.96 15.47
N LEU A 91 14.15 -26.64 15.48
CA LEU A 91 13.09 -25.74 15.97
C LEU A 91 12.04 -25.40 14.91
N TYR A 92 12.41 -25.44 13.62
CA TYR A 92 11.55 -25.03 12.49
C TYR A 92 11.77 -25.97 11.29
N PRO A 93 11.36 -27.25 11.39
CA PRO A 93 11.56 -28.24 10.32
C PRO A 93 10.92 -27.83 8.99
N GLU A 94 9.78 -27.13 9.02
CA GLU A 94 9.11 -26.60 7.83
C GLU A 94 9.94 -25.52 7.11
N LEU A 95 10.67 -24.70 7.85
CA LEU A 95 11.56 -23.69 7.26
C LEU A 95 12.84 -24.36 6.74
N ALA A 96 13.38 -25.34 7.45
CA ALA A 96 14.52 -26.12 6.98
C ALA A 96 14.23 -26.85 5.66
N ALA A 97 12.98 -27.31 5.45
CA ALA A 97 12.55 -27.87 4.18
C ALA A 97 12.56 -26.85 3.02
N GLU A 98 12.45 -25.55 3.32
CA GLU A 98 12.60 -24.47 2.35
C GLU A 98 14.06 -23.99 2.20
N TRP A 99 15.05 -24.67 2.78
CA TRP A 99 16.46 -24.36 2.56
C TRP A 99 16.84 -24.62 1.11
N HIS A 100 17.51 -23.66 0.46
CA HIS A 100 17.87 -23.85 -0.93
C HIS A 100 18.91 -24.99 -1.08
N PRO A 101 18.72 -25.95 -2.00
CA PRO A 101 19.52 -27.18 -2.08
C PRO A 101 21.01 -26.95 -2.41
N THR A 102 21.33 -25.95 -3.23
CA THR A 102 22.72 -25.75 -3.72
C THR A 102 23.33 -24.37 -3.42
N LYS A 103 22.53 -23.33 -3.18
CA LYS A 103 23.03 -21.93 -3.09
C LYS A 103 23.65 -21.55 -1.74
N ASN A 104 23.54 -22.42 -0.72
CA ASN A 104 24.13 -22.18 0.60
C ASN A 104 25.49 -22.87 0.79
N GLY A 105 26.04 -23.47 -0.27
CA GLY A 105 27.30 -24.22 -0.19
C GLY A 105 27.18 -25.37 0.80
N ALA A 106 28.16 -25.51 1.70
CA ALA A 106 28.18 -26.55 2.74
C ALA A 106 27.37 -26.19 4.00
N LEU A 107 26.79 -24.99 4.08
CA LEU A 107 26.04 -24.56 5.26
C LEU A 107 24.67 -25.24 5.30
N THR A 108 24.40 -25.94 6.40
CA THR A 108 23.13 -26.66 6.62
C THR A 108 22.24 -25.97 7.67
N PRO A 109 20.92 -26.26 7.67
CA PRO A 109 20.00 -25.75 8.71
C PRO A 109 20.42 -26.11 10.15
N GLU A 110 21.08 -27.25 10.36
CA GLU A 110 21.55 -27.71 11.68
C GLU A 110 22.75 -26.91 12.20
N GLN A 111 23.38 -26.10 11.34
CA GLN A 111 24.56 -25.30 11.66
C GLN A 111 24.24 -23.82 11.93
N VAL A 112 22.96 -23.46 11.97
CA VAL A 112 22.53 -22.07 12.20
C VAL A 112 21.49 -21.99 13.31
N LEU A 113 21.59 -20.95 14.13
CA LEU A 113 20.55 -20.63 15.10
C LEU A 113 19.28 -20.17 14.38
N ALA A 114 18.12 -20.56 14.89
CA ALA A 114 16.83 -20.04 14.42
C ALA A 114 16.72 -18.49 14.48
N GLY A 115 17.43 -17.86 15.41
CA GLY A 115 17.53 -16.40 15.55
C GLY A 115 18.66 -15.74 14.78
N SER A 116 19.35 -16.44 13.86
CA SER A 116 20.55 -15.93 13.19
C SER A 116 20.24 -14.84 12.16
N GLU A 117 20.98 -13.74 12.20
CA GLU A 117 20.93 -12.67 11.18
C GLU A 117 21.64 -13.06 9.87
N LYS A 118 22.22 -14.26 9.79
CA LYS A 118 22.89 -14.75 8.58
C LYS A 118 21.89 -14.85 7.42
N ARG A 119 22.19 -14.16 6.32
CA ARG A 119 21.42 -14.23 5.07
C ARG A 119 21.75 -15.51 4.32
N VAL A 120 20.72 -16.29 4.04
CA VAL A 120 20.81 -17.57 3.31
C VAL A 120 19.77 -17.60 2.21
N TRP A 121 19.97 -18.50 1.25
CA TRP A 121 19.03 -18.76 0.16
C TRP A 121 17.95 -19.74 0.61
N TRP A 122 16.72 -19.41 0.27
CA TRP A 122 15.52 -20.21 0.49
C TRP A 122 14.90 -20.54 -0.85
N GLN A 123 14.14 -21.63 -0.90
CA GLN A 123 13.35 -22.04 -2.05
C GLN A 123 12.00 -22.56 -1.56
N CYS A 124 10.91 -21.99 -2.07
CA CYS A 124 9.57 -22.50 -1.73
C CYS A 124 9.22 -23.71 -2.60
N GLY A 125 8.11 -24.38 -2.28
CA GLY A 125 7.62 -25.52 -3.06
C GLY A 125 7.27 -25.22 -4.53
N ARG A 126 7.15 -23.95 -4.93
CA ARG A 126 7.00 -23.53 -6.34
C ARG A 126 8.33 -23.27 -7.06
N GLY A 127 9.45 -23.44 -6.36
CA GLY A 127 10.78 -23.25 -6.92
C GLY A 127 11.30 -21.82 -6.92
N HIS A 128 10.54 -20.84 -6.42
CA HIS A 128 11.05 -19.46 -6.28
C HIS A 128 12.19 -19.44 -5.27
N ALA A 129 13.35 -18.91 -5.69
CA ALA A 129 14.50 -18.75 -4.84
C ALA A 129 14.65 -17.29 -4.38
N TRP A 130 14.85 -17.06 -3.09
CA TRP A 130 15.13 -15.73 -2.56
C TRP A 130 16.13 -15.78 -1.40
N GLN A 131 16.76 -14.65 -1.11
CA GLN A 131 17.75 -14.54 -0.04
C GLN A 131 17.24 -13.65 1.10
N THR A 132 17.25 -14.16 2.33
CA THR A 132 16.91 -13.38 3.54
C THR A 132 17.54 -14.00 4.79
N SER A 133 17.54 -13.29 5.93
CA SER A 133 18.07 -13.83 7.19
C SER A 133 17.19 -14.95 7.75
N VAL A 134 17.82 -15.87 8.50
CA VAL A 134 17.12 -16.93 9.24
C VAL A 134 16.16 -16.33 10.27
N SER A 135 16.60 -15.33 11.02
CA SER A 135 15.80 -14.61 12.01
C SER A 135 14.55 -13.96 11.41
N THR A 136 14.62 -13.50 10.15
CA THR A 136 13.43 -12.97 9.46
C THR A 136 12.44 -14.09 9.19
N ARG A 137 12.92 -15.26 8.79
CA ARG A 137 12.07 -16.40 8.39
C ARG A 137 11.37 -17.06 9.57
N THR A 138 11.99 -17.05 10.74
CA THR A 138 11.41 -17.58 11.99
C THR A 138 10.40 -16.63 12.64
N ARG A 139 10.29 -15.38 12.18
CA ARG A 139 9.20 -14.46 12.56
C ARG A 139 7.91 -14.83 11.83
N ALA A 140 6.78 -14.58 12.47
CA ALA A 140 5.45 -14.85 11.91
C ALA A 140 5.28 -14.20 10.52
N ASN A 141 4.53 -14.89 9.65
CA ASN A 141 4.09 -14.40 8.33
C ASN A 141 5.19 -14.13 7.28
N CYS A 142 6.38 -14.75 7.41
CA CYS A 142 7.46 -14.59 6.45
C CYS A 142 7.43 -15.64 5.32
N ARG A 143 6.53 -15.43 4.34
CA ARG A 143 6.38 -16.31 3.16
C ARG A 143 7.29 -15.90 2.00
N CYS A 144 7.45 -16.81 1.01
CA CYS A 144 8.08 -16.51 -0.28
C CYS A 144 7.57 -15.16 -0.83
N PRO A 145 8.46 -14.21 -1.17
CA PRO A 145 8.07 -12.88 -1.58
C PRO A 145 7.37 -12.86 -2.96
N VAL A 146 7.67 -13.82 -3.83
CA VAL A 146 7.00 -14.00 -5.13
C VAL A 146 5.57 -14.52 -4.92
N CYS A 147 5.40 -15.62 -4.18
CA CYS A 147 4.07 -16.16 -3.86
C CYS A 147 3.19 -15.17 -3.10
N ALA A 148 3.78 -14.32 -2.26
CA ALA A 148 3.08 -13.29 -1.51
C ALA A 148 2.81 -12.00 -2.34
N GLY A 149 3.20 -11.95 -3.61
CA GLY A 149 3.01 -10.80 -4.50
C GLY A 149 3.83 -9.55 -4.11
N ARG A 150 4.85 -9.70 -3.25
CA ARG A 150 5.74 -8.63 -2.78
C ARG A 150 6.92 -8.38 -3.72
N THR A 151 7.30 -9.39 -4.50
CA THR A 151 8.31 -9.31 -5.55
C THR A 151 7.71 -9.80 -6.85
N VAL A 152 7.97 -9.07 -7.93
CA VAL A 152 7.51 -9.44 -9.28
C VAL A 152 8.49 -10.44 -9.88
N LEU A 153 7.95 -11.50 -10.46
CA LEU A 153 8.64 -12.46 -11.30
C LEU A 153 7.88 -12.50 -12.63
N ALA A 154 8.50 -11.95 -13.67
CA ALA A 154 7.93 -11.90 -15.01
C ALA A 154 7.66 -13.32 -15.54
N GLY A 155 6.50 -13.49 -16.19
CA GLY A 155 6.02 -14.79 -16.66
C GLY A 155 5.30 -15.62 -15.60
N GLU A 156 5.16 -15.11 -14.35
CA GLU A 156 4.52 -15.90 -13.29
C GLU A 156 3.51 -15.12 -12.45
N ASN A 157 3.91 -14.01 -11.83
CA ASN A 157 3.01 -13.25 -10.94
C ASN A 157 2.84 -11.77 -11.33
N ASP A 158 3.35 -11.39 -12.48
CA ASP A 158 3.19 -10.06 -13.03
C ASP A 158 1.80 -9.85 -13.65
N LEU A 159 1.42 -8.58 -13.84
CA LEU A 159 0.11 -8.21 -14.33
C LEU A 159 -0.12 -8.62 -15.79
N ALA A 160 0.92 -8.58 -16.64
CA ALA A 160 0.78 -9.01 -18.03
C ALA A 160 0.42 -10.49 -18.13
N THR A 161 1.09 -11.33 -17.34
CA THR A 161 0.84 -12.77 -17.30
C THR A 161 -0.52 -13.10 -16.70
N LEU A 162 -0.86 -12.50 -15.55
CA LEU A 162 -2.07 -12.86 -14.81
C LEU A 162 -3.35 -12.18 -15.31
N SER A 163 -3.24 -11.03 -15.98
CA SER A 163 -4.39 -10.24 -16.45
C SER A 163 -4.08 -9.55 -17.79
N PRO A 164 -3.96 -10.32 -18.90
CA PRO A 164 -3.65 -9.76 -20.22
C PRO A 164 -4.63 -8.68 -20.68
N GLU A 165 -5.91 -8.80 -20.31
CA GLU A 165 -6.94 -7.81 -20.64
C GLU A 165 -6.73 -6.47 -19.94
N LEU A 166 -6.22 -6.47 -18.70
CA LEU A 166 -5.84 -5.24 -18.00
C LEU A 166 -4.53 -4.68 -18.54
N ALA A 167 -3.56 -5.53 -18.86
CA ALA A 167 -2.32 -5.10 -19.49
C ALA A 167 -2.57 -4.41 -20.85
N ALA A 168 -3.58 -4.86 -21.62
CA ALA A 168 -4.02 -4.21 -22.85
C ALA A 168 -4.62 -2.80 -22.63
N GLU A 169 -5.09 -2.49 -21.42
CA GLU A 169 -5.53 -1.14 -21.04
C GLU A 169 -4.40 -0.27 -20.49
N TRP A 170 -3.16 -0.76 -20.44
CA TRP A 170 -2.02 0.05 -20.01
C TRP A 170 -1.77 1.16 -21.02
N HIS A 171 -1.68 2.41 -20.55
CA HIS A 171 -1.45 3.51 -21.48
C HIS A 171 -0.06 3.39 -22.14
N PRO A 172 0.07 3.52 -23.48
CA PRO A 172 1.30 3.19 -24.21
C PRO A 172 2.51 4.07 -23.87
N THR A 173 2.29 5.36 -23.56
CA THR A 173 3.40 6.33 -23.40
C THR A 173 3.44 7.07 -22.06
N LEU A 174 2.35 7.10 -21.28
CA LEU A 174 2.25 7.95 -20.08
C LEU A 174 2.83 7.31 -18.81
N ASN A 175 3.26 6.04 -18.86
CA ASN A 175 3.81 5.31 -17.72
C ASN A 175 5.35 5.26 -17.70
N GLY A 176 6.01 5.99 -18.61
CA GLY A 176 7.47 5.99 -18.73
C GLY A 176 7.99 4.59 -19.00
N ALA A 177 9.01 4.17 -18.25
CA ALA A 177 9.60 2.83 -18.37
C ALA A 177 8.82 1.73 -17.63
N LEU A 178 7.74 2.05 -16.92
CA LEU A 178 6.99 1.04 -16.16
C LEU A 178 6.03 0.29 -17.08
N THR A 179 6.24 -1.02 -17.20
CA THR A 179 5.41 -1.92 -18.01
C THR A 179 4.56 -2.84 -17.12
N PRO A 180 3.50 -3.47 -17.66
CA PRO A 180 2.64 -4.39 -16.90
C PRO A 180 3.39 -5.62 -16.34
N ASP A 181 4.45 -6.10 -17.00
CA ASP A 181 5.27 -7.22 -16.52
C ASP A 181 6.18 -6.86 -15.33
N MET A 182 6.28 -5.57 -14.99
CA MET A 182 7.08 -5.07 -13.86
C MET A 182 6.25 -4.82 -12.59
N VAL A 183 4.97 -5.20 -12.57
CA VAL A 183 4.07 -5.01 -11.42
C VAL A 183 3.25 -6.25 -11.13
N THR A 184 3.00 -6.53 -9.85
CA THR A 184 2.02 -7.55 -9.46
C THR A 184 0.60 -6.98 -9.50
N ALA A 185 -0.40 -7.86 -9.56
CA ALA A 185 -1.81 -7.46 -9.45
C ALA A 185 -2.09 -6.63 -8.19
N GLY A 186 -1.44 -6.92 -7.05
CA GLY A 186 -1.59 -6.18 -5.79
C GLY A 186 -0.82 -4.87 -5.69
N SER A 187 -0.20 -4.38 -6.78
CA SER A 187 0.64 -3.18 -6.75
C SER A 187 -0.15 -1.91 -6.42
N ASN A 188 0.39 -1.10 -5.49
CA ASN A 188 -0.16 0.21 -5.13
C ASN A 188 0.29 1.35 -6.07
N LYS A 189 1.04 1.05 -7.14
CA LYS A 189 1.47 2.06 -8.11
C LYS A 189 0.25 2.66 -8.82
N ARG A 190 0.21 3.99 -8.93
CA ARG A 190 -0.75 4.72 -9.75
C ARG A 190 -0.18 4.88 -11.15
N VAL A 191 -0.92 4.39 -12.13
CA VAL A 191 -0.53 4.37 -13.54
C VAL A 191 -1.67 4.92 -14.39
N TRP A 192 -1.34 5.31 -15.61
CA TRP A 192 -2.27 5.73 -16.63
C TRP A 192 -2.82 4.53 -17.38
N TRP A 193 -4.13 4.52 -17.54
CA TRP A 193 -4.90 3.51 -18.25
C TRP A 193 -5.58 4.16 -19.45
N GLN A 194 -5.82 3.35 -20.48
CA GLN A 194 -6.58 3.72 -21.66
C GLN A 194 -7.56 2.58 -21.97
N CYS A 195 -8.86 2.87 -21.99
CA CYS A 195 -9.85 1.86 -22.36
C CYS A 195 -9.94 1.76 -23.87
N ARG A 196 -10.67 0.75 -24.37
CA ARG A 196 -10.90 0.55 -25.81
C ARG A 196 -11.54 1.74 -26.54
N LEU A 197 -12.34 2.55 -25.83
CA LEU A 197 -12.91 3.80 -26.36
C LEU A 197 -11.92 4.99 -26.37
N GLY A 198 -10.66 4.77 -26.00
CA GLY A 198 -9.62 5.79 -25.99
C GLY A 198 -9.60 6.71 -24.76
N HIS A 199 -10.55 6.58 -23.82
CA HIS A 199 -10.52 7.41 -22.62
C HIS A 199 -9.29 7.12 -21.76
N VAL A 200 -8.64 8.18 -21.29
CA VAL A 200 -7.42 8.09 -20.48
C VAL A 200 -7.68 8.50 -19.03
N TRP A 201 -7.24 7.70 -18.06
CA TRP A 201 -7.37 8.02 -16.64
C TRP A 201 -6.26 7.42 -15.78
N ARG A 202 -6.07 7.98 -14.57
CA ARG A 202 -5.08 7.51 -13.61
C ARG A 202 -5.71 6.71 -12.48
N ALA A 203 -5.27 5.48 -12.25
CA ALA A 203 -5.77 4.59 -11.19
C ALA A 203 -4.64 3.70 -10.63
N VAL A 204 -4.85 3.19 -9.41
CA VAL A 204 -3.96 2.22 -8.76
C VAL A 204 -4.15 0.84 -9.40
N VAL A 205 -3.07 0.10 -9.66
CA VAL A 205 -3.13 -1.25 -10.24
C VAL A 205 -4.05 -2.19 -9.43
N ALA A 206 -3.83 -2.30 -8.12
CA ALA A 206 -4.66 -3.14 -7.24
C ALA A 206 -6.16 -2.82 -7.31
N ARG A 207 -6.55 -1.54 -7.46
CA ARG A 207 -7.97 -1.14 -7.60
C ARG A 207 -8.57 -1.64 -8.92
N ARG A 208 -7.77 -1.81 -9.96
CA ARG A 208 -8.22 -2.34 -11.26
C ARG A 208 -8.31 -3.86 -11.22
N SER A 209 -7.24 -4.51 -10.77
CA SER A 209 -7.07 -5.98 -10.80
C SER A 209 -7.85 -6.71 -9.71
N MET A 210 -7.91 -6.17 -8.49
CA MET A 210 -8.56 -6.85 -7.35
C MET A 210 -10.00 -6.40 -7.15
N ASP A 211 -10.29 -5.10 -7.30
CA ASP A 211 -11.64 -4.55 -7.09
C ASP A 211 -12.48 -4.49 -8.38
N GLY A 212 -11.89 -4.79 -9.54
CA GLY A 212 -12.57 -4.74 -10.84
C GLY A 212 -13.03 -3.34 -11.25
N SER A 213 -12.43 -2.27 -10.73
CA SER A 213 -12.79 -0.92 -11.18
C SER A 213 -12.49 -0.75 -12.66
N GLY A 214 -13.39 -0.14 -13.42
CA GLY A 214 -13.23 0.10 -14.86
C GLY A 214 -12.94 1.56 -15.20
N CYS A 215 -13.09 1.91 -16.47
CA CYS A 215 -13.05 3.30 -16.93
C CYS A 215 -14.11 4.15 -16.20
N PRO A 216 -13.71 5.22 -15.50
CA PRO A 216 -14.65 6.04 -14.73
C PRO A 216 -15.61 6.84 -15.61
N TYR A 217 -15.25 7.09 -16.87
CA TYR A 217 -16.11 7.77 -17.83
C TYR A 217 -17.16 6.80 -18.40
N CYS A 218 -16.76 5.61 -18.85
CA CYS A 218 -17.70 4.59 -19.34
C CYS A 218 -18.72 4.15 -18.28
N THR A 219 -18.35 4.22 -17.01
CA THR A 219 -19.23 3.87 -15.87
C THR A 219 -19.97 5.08 -15.26
N ASN A 220 -19.90 6.26 -15.91
CA ASN A 220 -20.55 7.50 -15.47
C ASN A 220 -20.19 7.98 -14.05
N ARG A 221 -19.05 7.51 -13.51
CA ARG A 221 -18.50 7.97 -12.22
C ARG A 221 -17.76 9.30 -12.35
N LYS A 222 -17.24 9.59 -13.55
CA LYS A 222 -16.66 10.89 -13.93
C LYS A 222 -17.32 11.39 -15.20
N VAL A 223 -17.42 12.72 -15.29
CA VAL A 223 -17.90 13.42 -16.46
C VAL A 223 -16.74 13.61 -17.45
N LEU A 224 -17.02 13.40 -18.72
CA LEU A 224 -16.18 13.69 -19.86
C LEU A 224 -17.06 14.43 -20.88
N ALA A 225 -16.75 15.72 -21.06
CA ALA A 225 -17.44 16.57 -22.02
C ALA A 225 -17.31 15.98 -23.44
N GLY A 226 -18.41 16.01 -24.20
CA GLY A 226 -18.51 15.41 -25.52
C GLY A 226 -18.77 13.89 -25.52
N PHE A 227 -18.90 13.25 -24.35
CA PHE A 227 -19.11 11.80 -24.26
C PHE A 227 -20.29 11.42 -23.38
N ASN A 228 -20.22 11.73 -22.08
CA ASN A 228 -21.22 11.29 -21.09
C ASN A 228 -21.78 12.42 -20.24
N ASP A 229 -21.53 13.66 -20.63
CA ASP A 229 -22.13 14.83 -20.02
C ASP A 229 -23.59 15.02 -20.49
N LEU A 230 -24.35 15.82 -19.75
CA LEU A 230 -25.77 16.03 -20.01
C LEU A 230 -26.01 16.76 -21.34
N THR A 231 -25.12 17.67 -21.75
CA THR A 231 -25.23 18.38 -23.03
C THR A 231 -25.16 17.41 -24.21
N THR A 232 -24.21 16.48 -24.16
CA THR A 232 -24.02 15.48 -25.22
C THR A 232 -25.14 14.45 -25.24
N VAL A 233 -25.54 13.93 -24.09
CA VAL A 233 -26.47 12.78 -24.03
C VAL A 233 -27.94 13.22 -24.06
N HIS A 234 -28.27 14.41 -23.56
CA HIS A 234 -29.64 14.93 -23.44
C HIS A 234 -29.74 16.43 -23.80
N PRO A 235 -29.47 16.83 -25.06
CA PRO A 235 -29.55 18.22 -25.48
C PRO A 235 -30.95 18.84 -25.31
N GLU A 236 -32.01 18.03 -25.32
CA GLU A 236 -33.38 18.44 -25.05
C GLU A 236 -33.62 18.91 -23.61
N LEU A 237 -32.89 18.33 -22.65
CA LEU A 237 -32.96 18.74 -21.24
C LEU A 237 -32.18 20.02 -20.99
N VAL A 238 -31.10 20.29 -21.75
CA VAL A 238 -30.34 21.54 -21.68
C VAL A 238 -31.22 22.75 -21.98
N LYS A 239 -32.17 22.63 -22.92
CA LYS A 239 -33.16 23.68 -23.22
C LYS A 239 -34.04 24.04 -22.02
N GLN A 240 -34.17 23.12 -21.07
CA GLN A 240 -34.93 23.29 -19.84
C GLN A 240 -34.04 23.62 -18.63
N TRP A 241 -32.73 23.78 -18.83
CA TRP A 241 -31.82 24.19 -17.77
C TRP A 241 -32.10 25.65 -17.43
N HIS A 242 -32.30 25.97 -16.16
CA HIS A 242 -32.57 27.34 -15.78
C HIS A 242 -31.32 28.22 -16.02
N PRO A 243 -31.44 29.38 -16.70
CA PRO A 243 -30.30 30.16 -17.16
C PRO A 243 -29.42 30.74 -16.04
N THR A 244 -30.00 31.08 -14.88
CA THR A 244 -29.28 31.80 -13.81
C THR A 244 -29.28 31.11 -12.44
N LEU A 245 -30.13 30.11 -12.20
CA LEU A 245 -30.33 29.54 -10.85
C LEU A 245 -29.38 28.38 -10.51
N ASN A 246 -28.57 27.94 -11.47
CA ASN A 246 -27.62 26.85 -11.27
C ASN A 246 -26.19 27.33 -10.90
N GLY A 247 -25.98 28.64 -10.78
CA GLY A 247 -24.65 29.22 -10.52
C GLY A 247 -23.65 28.76 -11.58
N ASP A 248 -22.47 28.33 -11.14
CA ASP A 248 -21.41 27.83 -12.03
C ASP A 248 -21.64 26.40 -12.56
N LEU A 249 -22.72 25.73 -12.13
CA LEU A 249 -23.00 24.37 -12.59
C LEU A 249 -23.60 24.41 -14.00
N THR A 250 -22.82 23.97 -14.98
CA THR A 250 -23.27 23.82 -16.37
C THR A 250 -23.65 22.37 -16.69
N PRO A 251 -24.49 22.14 -17.73
CA PRO A 251 -24.89 20.80 -18.13
C PRO A 251 -23.73 19.89 -18.58
N ASP A 252 -22.65 20.45 -19.14
CA ASP A 252 -21.47 19.70 -19.55
C ASP A 252 -20.62 19.20 -18.36
N MET A 253 -20.90 19.67 -17.14
CA MET A 253 -20.20 19.27 -15.89
C MET A 253 -20.90 18.15 -15.12
N VAL A 254 -21.96 17.54 -15.67
CA VAL A 254 -22.78 16.53 -14.98
C VAL A 254 -23.11 15.36 -15.88
N THR A 255 -23.09 14.14 -15.32
CA THR A 255 -23.60 12.96 -16.03
C THR A 255 -25.12 12.87 -15.88
N PRO A 256 -25.85 12.29 -16.84
CA PRO A 256 -27.30 12.11 -16.77
C PRO A 256 -27.77 11.41 -15.49
N GLY A 257 -27.00 10.43 -14.99
CA GLY A 257 -27.36 9.63 -13.81
C GLY A 257 -27.06 10.28 -12.45
N THR A 258 -26.57 11.53 -12.40
CA THR A 258 -26.18 12.14 -11.13
C THR A 258 -27.38 12.51 -10.25
N ARG A 259 -27.22 12.37 -8.93
CA ARG A 259 -28.21 12.83 -7.94
C ARG A 259 -28.10 14.33 -7.62
N LYS A 260 -27.14 15.04 -8.22
CA LYS A 260 -27.06 16.50 -8.11
C LYS A 260 -28.40 17.11 -8.57
N ARG A 261 -28.86 18.11 -7.82
CA ARG A 261 -30.10 18.82 -8.11
C ARG A 261 -29.77 20.05 -8.95
N ALA A 262 -30.61 20.29 -9.95
CA ALA A 262 -30.55 21.46 -10.81
C ALA A 262 -31.92 22.14 -10.83
N TRP A 263 -31.89 23.42 -11.12
CA TRP A 263 -33.06 24.23 -11.41
C TRP A 263 -33.41 24.11 -12.89
N TRP A 264 -34.69 23.89 -13.15
CA TRP A 264 -35.25 23.68 -14.47
C TRP A 264 -36.37 24.67 -14.74
N ILE A 265 -36.58 24.97 -16.02
CA ILE A 265 -37.69 25.79 -16.54
C ILE A 265 -38.33 25.07 -17.73
N CYS A 266 -39.66 25.00 -17.77
CA CYS A 266 -40.38 24.43 -18.92
C CYS A 266 -40.81 25.53 -19.90
N PRO A 267 -41.28 25.17 -21.11
CA PRO A 267 -41.78 26.16 -22.08
C PRO A 267 -42.90 27.06 -21.54
N GLU A 268 -43.72 26.55 -20.62
CA GLU A 268 -44.77 27.32 -19.92
C GLU A 268 -44.22 28.25 -18.82
N GLY A 269 -42.91 28.29 -18.61
CA GLY A 269 -42.26 29.18 -17.64
C GLY A 269 -42.24 28.66 -16.19
N HIS A 270 -42.84 27.51 -15.90
CA HIS A 270 -42.78 26.94 -14.55
C HIS A 270 -41.35 26.56 -14.17
N VAL A 271 -40.93 26.94 -12.96
CA VAL A 271 -39.59 26.65 -12.42
C VAL A 271 -39.66 25.61 -11.32
N TRP A 272 -38.74 24.64 -11.34
CA TRP A 272 -38.65 23.63 -10.28
C TRP A 272 -37.22 23.14 -10.08
N ASN A 273 -36.93 22.64 -8.88
CA ASN A 273 -35.64 22.07 -8.52
C ASN A 273 -35.78 20.55 -8.32
N CYS A 274 -35.05 19.75 -9.09
CA CYS A 274 -35.02 18.29 -8.91
C CYS A 274 -33.68 17.68 -9.33
N ALA A 275 -33.45 16.42 -8.94
CA ALA A 275 -32.25 15.68 -9.32
C ALA A 275 -32.19 15.44 -10.83
N ILE A 276 -31.00 15.58 -11.43
CA ILE A 276 -30.77 15.34 -12.85
C ILE A 276 -31.13 13.89 -13.22
N SER A 277 -30.77 12.92 -12.37
CA SER A 277 -31.16 11.51 -12.54
C SER A 277 -32.67 11.30 -12.65
N SER A 278 -33.49 12.14 -12.00
CA SER A 278 -34.96 12.02 -12.10
C SER A 278 -35.48 12.48 -13.45
N ARG A 279 -34.71 13.29 -14.18
CA ARG A 279 -35.03 13.79 -15.53
C ARG A 279 -34.57 12.84 -16.64
N THR A 280 -33.74 11.86 -16.33
CA THR A 280 -33.05 11.01 -17.32
C THR A 280 -33.26 9.51 -17.06
N ALA A 281 -33.38 9.09 -15.80
CA ALA A 281 -33.50 7.69 -15.43
C ALA A 281 -34.98 7.25 -15.34
N GLY A 282 -35.24 5.99 -15.76
CA GLY A 282 -36.53 5.31 -15.64
C GLY A 282 -37.34 5.24 -16.95
N ARG A 283 -38.42 4.45 -16.96
CA ARG A 283 -39.30 4.28 -18.14
C ARG A 283 -40.09 5.55 -18.48
N ARG A 284 -40.28 6.46 -17.51
CA ARG A 284 -40.96 7.75 -17.67
C ARG A 284 -40.19 8.79 -16.87
N PRO A 285 -39.26 9.51 -17.50
CA PRO A 285 -38.51 10.56 -16.85
C PRO A 285 -39.45 11.65 -16.32
N SER A 286 -39.12 12.23 -15.16
CA SER A 286 -39.96 13.25 -14.54
C SER A 286 -39.91 14.56 -15.34
N GLY A 287 -41.08 15.11 -15.65
CA GLY A 287 -41.23 16.42 -16.29
C GLY A 287 -41.50 17.54 -15.29
N CYS A 288 -42.04 18.64 -15.78
CA CYS A 288 -42.53 19.73 -14.93
C CYS A 288 -43.67 19.20 -14.02
N PRO A 289 -43.56 19.32 -12.68
CA PRO A 289 -44.58 18.82 -11.77
C PRO A 289 -45.90 19.59 -11.85
N VAL A 290 -45.86 20.86 -12.28
CA VAL A 290 -47.06 21.69 -12.50
C VAL A 290 -47.80 21.24 -13.75
N CYS A 291 -47.10 21.14 -14.90
CA CYS A 291 -47.71 20.66 -16.15
C CYS A 291 -48.25 19.22 -16.03
N ALA A 292 -47.63 18.39 -15.19
CA ALA A 292 -48.09 17.02 -14.95
C ALA A 292 -49.26 16.92 -13.95
N GLY A 293 -49.74 18.03 -13.38
CA GLY A 293 -50.82 18.06 -12.39
C GLY A 293 -50.43 17.52 -11.00
N ASN A 294 -49.13 17.28 -10.76
CA ASN A 294 -48.61 16.67 -9.54
C ASN A 294 -48.28 17.70 -8.44
N ALA A 295 -48.21 18.98 -8.80
CA ALA A 295 -47.98 20.07 -7.86
C ALA A 295 -48.75 21.32 -8.30
N LYS A 296 -49.14 22.15 -7.34
CA LYS A 296 -49.54 23.53 -7.62
C LYS A 296 -48.29 24.37 -7.89
N GLU A 297 -48.45 25.44 -8.66
CA GLU A 297 -47.40 26.42 -8.85
C GLU A 297 -46.94 26.95 -7.49
N ASN A 298 -45.63 26.89 -7.23
CA ASN A 298 -45.09 27.16 -5.90
C ASN A 298 -44.57 28.61 -5.84
N PRO A 299 -45.22 29.52 -5.09
CA PRO A 299 -44.82 30.93 -5.00
C PRO A 299 -43.43 31.13 -4.37
N ARG A 300 -42.84 30.12 -3.71
CA ARG A 300 -41.43 30.18 -3.28
C ARG A 300 -40.45 30.22 -4.45
N TYR A 301 -40.79 29.64 -5.60
CA TYR A 301 -39.95 29.71 -6.80
C TYR A 301 -40.08 31.07 -7.49
N GLU A 302 -41.27 31.68 -7.48
CA GLU A 302 -41.43 33.10 -7.84
C GLU A 302 -40.59 34.01 -6.95
N ALA A 303 -40.50 33.75 -5.63
CA ALA A 303 -39.65 34.52 -4.73
C ALA A 303 -38.15 34.38 -5.06
N VAL A 304 -37.69 33.18 -5.46
CA VAL A 304 -36.33 32.94 -5.95
C VAL A 304 -36.06 33.68 -7.27
N LEU A 305 -37.04 33.73 -8.18
CA LEU A 305 -36.97 34.52 -9.42
C LEU A 305 -36.92 36.03 -9.15
N ARG A 306 -37.65 36.53 -8.14
CA ARG A 306 -37.64 37.96 -7.72
C ARG A 306 -36.35 38.36 -7.00
N ALA A 307 -35.63 37.41 -6.40
CA ALA A 307 -34.36 37.64 -5.71
C ALA A 307 -33.13 37.62 -6.65
N CYS A 308 -33.31 37.30 -7.93
CA CYS A 308 -32.24 37.25 -8.93
C CYS A 308 -32.24 38.57 -9.74
N PRO A 309 -31.29 39.51 -9.53
CA PRO A 309 -31.46 40.94 -9.89
C PRO A 309 -31.34 41.30 -11.38
N GLU A 310 -31.54 40.39 -12.33
CA GLU A 310 -31.32 40.68 -13.76
C GLU A 310 -32.52 40.45 -14.67
N GLN A 311 -33.66 39.94 -14.17
CA GLN A 311 -34.84 39.68 -15.01
C GLN A 311 -35.98 40.70 -14.92
N GLU A 312 -35.93 41.67 -14.00
CA GLU A 312 -36.95 42.73 -13.95
C GLU A 312 -36.89 43.71 -15.14
N SER A 313 -35.77 43.80 -15.86
CA SER A 313 -35.63 44.68 -17.03
C SER A 313 -36.33 44.14 -18.29
N ARG A 314 -36.57 42.82 -18.39
CA ARG A 314 -37.22 42.20 -19.57
C ARG A 314 -38.74 42.07 -19.48
N ARG A 315 -39.34 42.24 -18.31
CA ARG A 315 -40.82 42.21 -18.15
C ARG A 315 -41.49 43.57 -18.28
N ARG A 316 -40.73 44.67 -18.35
CA ARG A 316 -41.27 46.04 -18.51
C ARG A 316 -41.11 46.63 -19.92
N GLY A 317 -40.52 45.90 -20.86
CA GLY A 317 -40.48 46.28 -22.28
C GLY A 317 -41.46 45.43 -23.07
N GLY A 318 -42.56 46.03 -23.52
CA GLY A 318 -43.46 45.42 -24.48
C GLY A 318 -42.76 45.11 -25.81
N SER A 319 -43.34 44.15 -26.52
CA SER A 319 -43.22 43.88 -27.96
C SER A 319 -42.04 44.53 -28.68
N ASP A 320 -41.01 43.75 -28.99
CA ASP A 320 -40.41 43.74 -30.33
C ASP A 320 -39.68 42.42 -30.56
N GLY A 321 -39.84 41.89 -31.77
CA GLY A 321 -39.49 40.52 -32.15
C GLY A 321 -38.02 40.19 -31.97
N PHE A 322 -37.75 39.00 -31.43
CA PHE A 322 -36.43 38.39 -31.48
C PHE A 322 -36.43 37.34 -32.59
N ASP A 323 -35.86 37.72 -33.72
CA ASP A 323 -35.56 36.86 -34.87
C ASP A 323 -34.31 36.00 -34.55
N PRO A 324 -34.39 34.65 -34.58
CA PRO A 324 -33.26 33.80 -34.23
C PRO A 324 -32.29 33.53 -35.39
N LEU A 325 -32.26 34.35 -36.45
CA LEU A 325 -31.30 34.24 -37.56
C LEU A 325 -30.63 35.57 -37.91
N ALA A 326 -29.58 35.93 -37.17
CA ALA A 326 -28.57 36.89 -37.63
C ALA A 326 -27.17 36.27 -37.48
N CYS A 327 -26.82 35.46 -38.47
CA CYS A 327 -25.45 35.13 -38.82
C CYS A 327 -24.87 36.33 -39.59
N GLY A 328 -23.66 36.80 -39.26
CA GLY A 328 -22.91 37.68 -40.16
C GLY A 328 -22.02 38.75 -39.53
N THR A 329 -20.73 38.46 -39.51
CA THR A 329 -19.61 39.34 -39.93
C THR A 329 -19.40 40.72 -39.27
N ALA A 330 -18.26 40.84 -38.59
CA ALA A 330 -17.38 42.02 -38.64
C ALA A 330 -15.95 41.50 -38.39
N GLU A 331 -15.22 41.13 -39.44
CA GLU A 331 -14.24 41.98 -40.15
C GLU A 331 -13.26 42.74 -39.23
N ALA A 332 -12.01 42.35 -39.40
CA ALA A 332 -10.79 42.96 -38.88
C ALA A 332 -10.55 44.34 -39.47
N GLN A 333 -9.76 45.17 -38.77
CA GLN A 333 -8.69 46.01 -39.34
C GLN A 333 -7.92 46.77 -38.22
N PRO A 334 -6.77 47.44 -38.48
CA PRO A 334 -5.45 46.83 -38.33
C PRO A 334 -4.48 47.67 -37.46
N GLY A 335 -3.26 47.16 -37.24
CA GLY A 335 -2.08 48.01 -37.10
C GLY A 335 -1.30 47.88 -35.78
N GLY A 336 -0.02 47.56 -35.89
CA GLY A 336 0.93 47.76 -34.78
C GLY A 336 2.15 46.85 -34.78
N VAL A 337 2.96 46.87 -35.84
CA VAL A 337 4.33 46.32 -35.83
C VAL A 337 5.18 47.11 -34.84
N ARG A 338 5.87 46.43 -33.92
CA ARG A 338 7.18 46.86 -33.41
C ARG A 338 8.04 45.65 -33.09
N THR A 339 9.11 45.53 -33.86
CA THR A 339 10.30 44.72 -33.64
C THR A 339 11.07 45.21 -32.43
N ASP A 340 11.76 44.29 -31.76
CA ASP A 340 13.09 44.40 -31.11
C ASP A 340 13.21 43.13 -30.24
N GLY A 341 14.09 42.16 -30.45
CA GLY A 341 15.41 42.26 -31.03
C GLY A 341 16.44 42.58 -29.94
N ARG A 342 16.77 41.62 -29.07
CA ARG A 342 18.08 41.56 -28.40
C ARG A 342 18.38 40.19 -27.82
N SER A 343 19.40 39.58 -28.41
CA SER A 343 20.19 38.47 -27.88
C SER A 343 21.06 38.94 -26.71
N ALA A 344 21.16 38.09 -25.69
CA ALA A 344 22.40 37.69 -25.00
C ALA A 344 22.15 36.33 -24.36
#